data_AF-A0A957FNX7-F1
#
_entry.id   AF-A0A957FNX7-F1
#
_cell.length_a   1.000
_cell.length_b   1.000
_cell.length_c   1.000
_cell.angle_alpha   90.00
_cell.angle_beta   90.00
_cell.angle_gamma   90.00
#
_symmetry.space_group_name_H-M   'P 1'
#
loop_
_entity.id
_entity.type
_entity.pdbx_description
1 polymer ?
#
loop_
_entity_poly.entity_id
_entity_poly.type
_entity_poly.pdbx_seq_one_letter_code
_entity_poly.pdbx_strand_id
1 'polypeptide(L)'
;MLSAKKLTALLTAALLLLLFVVPVAAEEIEEDEVIHGDLTFFDEDVEIQEGAVVNGDVVIFSGDLELAGTVNGDVVLFDGDLELDGTVNGDIVLMSGNVEAASTATLSGDCMLISGNLRGDNPLTCTITTGEDFFNDIFSQM
;
A
#
# COMPACT_ATOMS: atom_id res chain seq x y z
N MET A 1 -35.89 35.45 12.91
CA MET A 1 -36.65 34.21 13.22
C MET A 1 -36.64 33.31 11.99
N LEU A 2 -35.86 32.22 12.00
CA LEU A 2 -35.94 31.22 10.94
C LEU A 2 -37.31 30.52 11.03
N SER A 3 -38.01 30.37 9.91
CA SER A 3 -39.27 29.61 9.86
C SER A 3 -38.99 28.14 10.16
N ALA A 4 -39.90 27.47 10.88
CA ALA A 4 -39.78 26.06 11.25
C ALA A 4 -39.43 25.15 10.05
N LYS A 5 -39.94 25.46 8.86
CA LYS A 5 -39.64 24.72 7.60
C LYS A 5 -38.17 24.83 7.15
N LYS A 6 -37.52 25.97 7.39
CA LYS A 6 -36.10 26.17 7.07
C LYS A 6 -35.20 25.43 8.06
N LEU A 7 -35.65 25.30 9.32
CA LEU A 7 -34.93 24.56 10.35
C LEU A 7 -34.96 23.05 10.08
N THR A 8 -36.12 22.50 9.72
CA THR A 8 -36.20 21.08 9.32
C THR A 8 -35.37 20.78 8.08
N ALA A 9 -35.40 21.66 7.07
CA ALA A 9 -34.58 21.50 5.86
C ALA A 9 -33.07 21.51 6.15
N LEU A 10 -32.62 22.36 7.08
CA LEU A 10 -31.22 22.40 7.51
C LEU A 10 -30.82 21.16 8.32
N LEU A 11 -31.70 20.67 9.19
CA LEU A 11 -31.46 19.45 9.98
C LEU A 11 -31.41 18.21 9.08
N THR A 12 -32.29 18.10 8.08
CA THR A 12 -32.24 17.01 7.10
C THR A 12 -31.01 17.10 6.21
N ALA A 13 -30.61 18.30 5.78
CA ALA A 13 -29.40 18.49 4.99
C ALA A 13 -28.14 18.16 5.80
N ALA A 14 -28.08 18.56 7.07
CA ALA A 14 -26.96 18.23 7.97
C ALA A 14 -26.89 16.72 8.27
N LEU A 15 -28.02 16.05 8.48
CA LEU A 15 -28.08 14.60 8.66
C LEU A 15 -27.67 13.84 7.38
N LEU A 16 -28.05 14.36 6.20
CA LEU A 16 -27.62 13.81 4.92
C LEU A 16 -26.12 14.02 4.69
N LEU A 17 -25.58 15.17 5.09
CA LEU A 17 -24.16 15.49 5.01
C LEU A 17 -23.33 14.59 5.94
N LEU A 18 -23.85 14.30 7.14
CA LEU A 18 -23.24 13.38 8.12
C LEU A 18 -23.24 11.92 7.64
N LEU A 19 -24.17 11.53 6.77
CA LEU A 19 -24.22 10.18 6.17
C LEU A 19 -23.27 10.03 4.95
N PHE A 20 -22.73 11.13 4.44
CA PHE A 20 -21.88 11.17 3.24
C PHE A 20 -20.39 11.35 3.54
N VAL A 21 -19.97 11.34 4.80
CA VAL A 21 -18.56 11.15 5.15
C VAL A 21 -18.27 9.66 5.05
N VAL A 22 -18.35 9.12 3.82
CA VAL A 22 -17.76 7.82 3.54
C VAL A 22 -16.28 8.13 3.34
N PRO A 23 -15.38 7.70 4.24
CA PRO A 23 -13.95 7.78 3.94
C PRO A 23 -13.72 7.06 2.60
N VAL A 24 -12.80 7.60 1.80
CA VAL A 24 -12.35 6.90 0.60
C VAL A 24 -11.97 5.50 1.05
N ALA A 25 -12.51 4.47 0.39
CA ALA A 25 -12.32 3.10 0.83
C ALA A 25 -10.87 2.70 0.53
N ALA A 26 -10.00 2.79 1.52
CA ALA A 26 -8.80 1.97 1.56
C ALA A 26 -9.25 0.56 1.99
N GLU A 27 -8.66 -0.48 1.41
CA GLU A 27 -8.82 -1.82 1.96
C GLU A 27 -7.91 -1.92 3.20
N GLU A 28 -8.51 -2.15 4.36
CA GLU A 28 -7.79 -2.30 5.62
C GLU A 28 -7.81 -3.78 6.05
N ILE A 29 -6.63 -4.36 6.28
CA ILE A 29 -6.47 -5.63 6.97
C ILE A 29 -6.21 -5.31 8.44
N GLU A 30 -7.22 -5.57 9.28
CA GLU A 30 -7.23 -5.11 10.68
C GLU A 30 -6.19 -5.85 11.54
N GLU A 31 -5.82 -5.20 12.66
CA GLU A 31 -4.99 -5.82 13.70
C GLU A 31 -5.52 -7.24 14.07
N ASP A 32 -4.60 -8.19 14.28
CA ASP A 32 -4.86 -9.60 14.57
C ASP A 32 -5.56 -10.42 13.45
N GLU A 33 -5.84 -9.84 12.29
CA GLU A 33 -6.36 -10.59 11.14
C GLU A 33 -5.28 -11.47 10.52
N VAL A 34 -5.64 -12.72 10.20
CA VAL A 34 -4.76 -13.66 9.52
C VAL A 34 -5.39 -14.08 8.20
N ILE A 35 -4.85 -13.56 7.10
CA ILE A 35 -5.21 -13.95 5.75
C ILE A 35 -4.41 -15.19 5.36
N HIS A 36 -5.11 -16.17 4.79
CA HIS A 36 -4.51 -17.39 4.25
C HIS A 36 -4.65 -17.41 2.74
N GLY A 37 -3.60 -16.99 2.04
CA GLY A 37 -3.54 -16.90 0.58
C GLY A 37 -3.10 -15.52 0.11
N ASP A 38 -3.18 -15.34 -1.20
CA ASP A 38 -2.69 -14.14 -1.88
C ASP A 38 -3.77 -13.07 -1.92
N LEU A 39 -3.35 -11.82 -1.82
CA LEU A 39 -4.17 -10.63 -1.97
C LEU A 39 -3.82 -9.92 -3.28
N THR A 40 -4.85 -9.49 -4.01
CA THR A 40 -4.66 -8.77 -5.27
C THR A 40 -5.66 -7.62 -5.35
N PHE A 41 -5.13 -6.41 -5.49
CA PHE A 41 -5.92 -5.18 -5.52
C PHE A 41 -5.71 -4.42 -6.83
N PHE A 42 -6.75 -3.72 -7.26
CA PHE A 42 -6.77 -2.94 -8.49
C PHE A 42 -7.32 -1.54 -8.22
N ASP A 43 -6.49 -0.51 -8.37
CA ASP A 43 -6.90 0.90 -8.23
C ASP A 43 -7.41 1.23 -6.81
N GLU A 44 -6.73 0.68 -5.80
CA GLU A 44 -7.10 0.77 -4.39
C GLU A 44 -5.86 0.94 -3.52
N ASP A 45 -5.94 1.85 -2.55
CA ASP A 45 -4.94 1.99 -1.49
C ASP A 45 -5.20 0.93 -0.42
N VAL A 46 -4.15 0.36 0.14
CA VAL A 46 -4.24 -0.78 1.07
C VAL A 46 -3.45 -0.48 2.33
N GLU A 47 -4.04 -0.77 3.48
CA GLU A 47 -3.38 -0.72 4.79
C GLU A 47 -3.34 -2.12 5.41
N ILE A 48 -2.15 -2.60 5.76
CA ILE A 48 -1.96 -3.82 6.54
C ILE A 48 -1.44 -3.42 7.91
N GLN A 49 -2.35 -3.41 8.88
CA GLN A 49 -2.10 -2.87 10.23
C GLN A 49 -1.12 -3.72 11.04
N GLU A 50 -0.58 -3.13 12.12
CA GLU A 50 0.32 -3.83 13.04
C GLU A 50 -0.37 -5.10 13.58
N GLY A 51 0.36 -6.22 13.62
CA GLY A 51 -0.18 -7.50 14.10
C GLY A 51 -1.01 -8.28 13.08
N ALA A 52 -1.43 -7.67 11.97
CA ALA A 52 -2.02 -8.40 10.85
C ALA A 52 -1.00 -9.31 10.15
N VAL A 53 -1.44 -10.46 9.63
CA VAL A 53 -0.57 -11.44 8.95
C VAL A 53 -1.20 -11.91 7.63
N VAL A 54 -0.49 -11.69 6.53
CA VAL A 54 -0.82 -12.24 5.21
C VAL A 54 0.08 -13.44 4.91
N ASN A 55 -0.51 -14.64 4.84
CA ASN A 55 0.21 -15.88 4.50
C ASN A 55 0.18 -16.17 3.00
N GLY A 56 0.61 -15.20 2.20
CA GLY A 56 0.68 -15.27 0.75
C GLY A 56 1.29 -13.99 0.19
N ASP A 57 1.14 -13.81 -1.11
CA ASP A 57 1.67 -12.64 -1.82
C ASP A 57 0.67 -11.47 -1.78
N VAL A 58 1.18 -10.24 -1.81
CA VAL A 58 0.39 -9.02 -1.94
C VAL A 58 0.73 -8.34 -3.25
N VAL A 59 -0.26 -8.22 -4.14
CA VAL A 59 -0.09 -7.61 -5.46
C VAL A 59 -1.03 -6.42 -5.63
N ILE A 60 -0.49 -5.24 -5.89
CA ILE A 60 -1.25 -4.01 -6.10
C ILE A 60 -0.90 -3.45 -7.48
N PHE A 61 -1.90 -3.36 -8.35
CA PHE A 61 -1.69 -2.86 -9.71
C PHE A 61 -1.61 -1.34 -9.79
N SER A 62 -2.39 -0.65 -8.97
CA SER A 62 -2.39 0.80 -8.86
C SER A 62 -2.97 1.16 -7.49
N GLY A 63 -2.29 2.04 -6.76
CA GLY A 63 -2.62 2.40 -5.38
C GLY A 63 -1.42 2.23 -4.45
N ASP A 64 -1.46 2.89 -3.31
CA ASP A 64 -0.39 2.90 -2.32
C ASP A 64 -0.56 1.76 -1.29
N LEU A 65 0.53 1.32 -0.68
CA LEU A 65 0.52 0.31 0.38
C LEU A 65 1.16 0.86 1.66
N GLU A 66 0.39 0.88 2.74
CA GLU A 66 0.88 1.09 4.11
C GLU A 66 1.03 -0.28 4.80
N LEU A 67 2.25 -0.67 5.15
CA LEU A 67 2.55 -1.99 5.70
C LEU A 67 3.20 -1.92 7.09
N ALA A 68 2.38 -2.01 8.14
CA ALA A 68 2.82 -2.16 9.52
C ALA A 68 2.81 -3.62 10.01
N GLY A 69 2.04 -4.50 9.35
CA GLY A 69 1.91 -5.92 9.68
C GLY A 69 3.02 -6.82 9.11
N THR A 70 2.68 -8.11 8.90
CA THR A 70 3.59 -9.12 8.33
C THR A 70 3.04 -9.72 7.04
N VAL A 71 3.83 -9.68 5.97
CA VAL A 71 3.59 -10.44 4.73
C VAL A 71 4.60 -11.58 4.64
N ASN A 72 4.09 -12.81 4.55
CA ASN A 72 4.93 -14.01 4.49
C ASN A 72 5.34 -14.41 3.06
N GLY A 73 4.75 -13.81 2.04
CA GLY A 73 5.13 -13.94 0.63
C GLY A 73 5.80 -12.67 0.08
N ASP A 74 5.64 -12.47 -1.22
CA ASP A 74 6.19 -11.34 -1.96
C ASP A 74 5.24 -10.14 -1.96
N VAL A 75 5.80 -8.93 -2.02
CA VAL A 75 5.05 -7.67 -2.18
C VAL A 75 5.38 -7.06 -3.54
N VAL A 76 4.37 -6.94 -4.41
CA VAL A 76 4.53 -6.42 -5.77
C VAL A 76 3.60 -5.24 -6.00
N LEU A 77 4.17 -4.07 -6.25
CA LEU A 77 3.46 -2.85 -6.62
C LEU A 77 3.83 -2.45 -8.05
N PHE A 78 2.83 -2.30 -8.92
CA PHE A 78 3.05 -1.85 -10.29
C PHE A 78 3.13 -0.32 -10.37
N ASP A 79 2.21 0.38 -9.72
CA ASP A 79 2.18 1.85 -9.69
C ASP A 79 1.64 2.36 -8.35
N GLY A 80 2.53 2.86 -7.50
CA GLY A 80 2.19 3.32 -6.16
C GLY A 80 3.41 3.37 -5.25
N ASP A 81 3.29 4.10 -4.16
CA ASP A 81 4.31 4.17 -3.11
C ASP A 81 4.07 3.07 -2.04
N LEU A 82 5.14 2.58 -1.44
CA LEU A 82 5.13 1.64 -0.31
C LEU A 82 5.67 2.35 0.94
N GLU A 83 4.84 2.46 1.98
CA GLU A 83 5.27 2.79 3.33
C GLU A 83 5.46 1.49 4.12
N LEU A 84 6.70 1.22 4.53
CA LEU A 84 7.08 -0.05 5.16
C LEU A 84 7.57 0.17 6.60
N ASP A 85 6.72 -0.20 7.56
CA ASP A 85 7.02 -0.20 8.99
C ASP A 85 7.16 -1.61 9.57
N GLY A 86 6.62 -2.61 8.87
CA GLY A 86 6.51 -4.00 9.30
C GLY A 86 7.51 -4.97 8.66
N THR A 87 7.05 -6.19 8.41
CA THR A 87 7.88 -7.31 7.95
C THR A 87 7.42 -7.87 6.61
N VAL A 88 8.35 -8.02 5.67
CA VAL A 88 8.17 -8.80 4.44
C VAL A 88 9.17 -9.96 4.44
N ASN A 89 8.66 -11.20 4.39
CA ASN A 89 9.50 -12.39 4.41
C ASN A 89 9.87 -12.92 3.01
N GLY A 90 9.20 -12.44 1.96
CA GLY A 90 9.60 -12.66 0.56
C GLY A 90 10.37 -11.47 -0.01
N ASP A 91 10.17 -11.23 -1.30
CA ASP A 91 10.79 -10.16 -2.08
C ASP A 91 9.87 -8.92 -2.16
N ILE A 92 10.47 -7.75 -2.40
CA ILE A 92 9.74 -6.51 -2.73
C ILE A 92 10.07 -6.11 -4.16
N VAL A 93 9.05 -5.93 -4.99
CA VAL A 93 9.20 -5.42 -6.36
C VAL A 93 8.27 -4.23 -6.56
N LEU A 94 8.85 -3.03 -6.75
CA LEU A 94 8.11 -1.84 -7.18
C LEU A 94 8.51 -1.49 -8.61
N MET A 95 7.53 -1.47 -9.53
CA MET A 95 7.79 -1.04 -10.90
C MET A 95 7.85 0.49 -11.03
N SER A 96 6.90 1.20 -10.41
CA SER A 96 6.78 2.65 -10.41
C SER A 96 6.36 3.13 -9.01
N GLY A 97 7.05 4.14 -8.49
CA GLY A 97 6.84 4.66 -7.13
C GLY A 97 8.07 4.48 -6.25
N ASN A 98 7.94 4.80 -4.96
CA ASN A 98 9.03 4.82 -4.00
C ASN A 98 8.71 3.94 -2.79
N VAL A 99 9.77 3.48 -2.13
CA VAL A 99 9.65 2.87 -0.80
C VAL A 99 10.10 3.89 0.23
N GLU A 100 9.23 4.24 1.18
CA GLU A 100 9.62 4.87 2.44
C GLU A 100 9.62 3.79 3.51
N ALA A 101 10.79 3.46 4.05
CA ALA A 101 10.89 2.41 5.06
C ALA A 101 11.43 2.95 6.38
N ALA A 102 10.83 2.51 7.48
CA ALA A 102 11.27 2.84 8.82
C ALA A 102 12.49 2.02 9.27
N SER A 103 13.11 2.49 10.36
CA SER A 103 14.28 1.83 10.97
C SER A 103 14.00 0.42 11.50
N THR A 104 12.73 0.10 11.73
CA THR A 104 12.24 -1.20 12.19
C THR A 104 11.84 -2.12 11.05
N ALA A 105 11.76 -1.62 9.81
CA ALA A 105 11.39 -2.40 8.65
C ALA A 105 12.33 -3.60 8.47
N THR A 106 11.75 -4.78 8.22
CA THR A 106 12.52 -5.99 7.95
C THR A 106 12.10 -6.59 6.62
N LEU A 107 13.11 -6.88 5.78
CA LEU A 107 12.95 -7.64 4.56
C LEU A 107 13.89 -8.84 4.62
N SER A 108 13.35 -10.04 4.38
CA SER A 108 14.15 -11.26 4.33
C SER A 108 14.69 -11.58 2.92
N GLY A 109 13.95 -11.17 1.88
CA GLY A 109 14.32 -11.37 0.48
C GLY A 109 15.04 -10.18 -0.15
N ASP A 110 14.95 -10.11 -1.48
CA ASP A 110 15.52 -9.04 -2.29
C ASP A 110 14.52 -7.89 -2.49
N CYS A 111 15.05 -6.66 -2.64
CA CYS A 111 14.26 -5.49 -2.99
C CYS A 111 14.69 -4.95 -4.36
N MET A 112 13.75 -4.81 -5.29
CA MET A 112 13.96 -4.27 -6.63
C MET A 112 13.01 -3.11 -6.91
N LEU A 113 13.58 -1.95 -7.26
CA LEU A 113 12.85 -0.74 -7.64
C LEU A 113 13.23 -0.36 -9.07
N ILE A 114 12.25 -0.30 -10.00
CA ILE A 114 12.51 -0.05 -11.43
C ILE A 114 12.39 1.43 -11.81
N SER A 115 11.48 2.17 -11.17
CA SER A 115 11.34 3.61 -11.41
C SER A 115 11.02 4.30 -10.09
N GLY A 116 12.00 4.23 -9.19
CA GLY A 116 11.78 4.53 -7.79
C GLY A 116 13.04 4.81 -7.00
N ASN A 117 12.84 5.11 -5.72
CA ASN A 117 13.93 5.22 -4.75
C ASN A 117 13.49 4.59 -3.43
N LEU A 118 14.47 4.10 -2.68
CA LEU A 118 14.31 3.78 -1.27
C LEU A 118 14.65 5.04 -0.45
N ARG A 119 13.79 5.38 0.49
CA ARG A 119 13.91 6.52 1.42
C ARG A 119 13.69 6.06 2.85
N GLY A 120 13.99 6.94 3.79
CA GLY A 120 13.90 6.68 5.24
C GLY A 120 15.24 6.29 5.87
N ASP A 121 15.24 6.20 7.19
CA ASP A 121 16.36 5.67 7.98
C ASP A 121 16.10 4.19 8.20
N ASN A 122 16.57 3.33 7.29
CA ASN A 122 16.29 1.89 7.32
C ASN A 122 17.52 1.05 6.98
N PRO A 123 17.51 -0.24 7.36
CA PRO A 123 18.61 -1.15 7.06
C PRO A 123 18.51 -1.79 5.66
N LEU A 124 17.49 -1.49 4.88
CA LEU A 124 17.17 -2.20 3.64
C LEU A 124 18.18 -1.86 2.54
N THR A 125 18.46 -2.84 1.69
CA THR A 125 19.25 -2.64 0.46
C THR A 125 18.38 -2.99 -0.73
N CYS A 126 18.01 -1.97 -1.51
CA CYS A 126 17.25 -2.14 -2.74
C CYS A 126 18.14 -1.94 -3.96
N THR A 127 17.98 -2.82 -4.95
CA THR A 127 18.52 -2.60 -6.30
C THR A 127 17.61 -1.61 -7.01
N ILE A 128 18.13 -0.42 -7.30
CA ILE A 128 17.41 0.62 -8.02
C ILE A 128 17.92 0.62 -9.46
N THR A 129 17.04 0.32 -10.40
CA THR A 129 17.27 0.48 -11.83
C THR A 129 16.37 1.59 -12.37
N THR A 130 16.61 2.04 -13.58
CA THR A 130 15.64 2.89 -14.30
C THR A 130 14.82 2.03 -15.24
N GLY A 131 13.61 2.48 -15.59
CA GLY A 131 12.79 1.77 -16.57
C GLY A 131 13.54 1.55 -17.89
N GLU A 132 14.29 2.55 -18.35
CA GLU A 132 15.12 2.43 -19.56
C GLU A 132 16.19 1.33 -19.42
N ASP A 133 16.90 1.28 -18.29
CA ASP A 133 17.93 0.27 -18.02
C ASP A 133 17.31 -1.14 -17.92
N PHE A 134 16.19 -1.28 -17.21
CA PHE A 134 15.46 -2.54 -17.10
C PHE A 134 15.00 -3.08 -18.46
N PHE A 135 14.38 -2.21 -19.29
CA PHE A 135 13.97 -2.61 -20.63
C PHE A 135 15.16 -3.05 -21.47
N ASN A 136 16.26 -2.28 -21.45
CA ASN A 136 17.46 -2.60 -22.22
C ASN A 136 18.09 -3.93 -21.78
N ASP A 137 18.15 -4.21 -20.48
CA ASP A 137 18.70 -5.46 -19.94
C ASP A 137 17.89 -6.69 -20.37
N ILE A 138 16.56 -6.59 -20.38
CA ILE A 138 15.70 -7.69 -20.83
C ILE A 138 15.85 -7.92 -22.33
N PHE A 139 15.82 -6.87 -23.15
CA PHE A 139 15.96 -7.02 -24.60
C PHE A 139 17.37 -7.44 -25.03
N SER A 140 18.41 -7.12 -24.24
CA SER A 140 19.77 -7.59 -24.52
C SER A 140 19.95 -9.10 -24.31
N GLN A 141 19.02 -9.77 -23.63
CA GLN A 141 19.07 -11.22 -23.39
C GLN A 141 18.26 -12.04 -24.41
N MET A 142 17.63 -11.38 -25.39
CA MET A 142 16.90 -11.99 -26.51
C MET A 142 17.72 -11.98 -27.80
#